data_AF-A0A0Z8CJB9-F1
#
_entry.id   AF-A0A0Z8CJB9-F1
#
_cell.length_a   1.000
_cell.length_b   1.000
_cell.length_c   1.000
_cell.angle_alpha   90.00
_cell.angle_beta   90.00
_cell.angle_gamma   90.00
#
_symmetry.space_group_name_H-M   'P 1'
#
loop_
_entity.id
_entity.type
_entity.pdbx_description
1 polymer ?
#
loop_
_entity_poly.entity_id
_entity_poly.type
_entity_poly.pdbx_seq_one_letter_code
_entity_poly.pdbx_strand_id
1 'polypeptide(L)'
;MIDQLAYSAANHFGELETSFILGRKRGQEEGMAQGLQKGRAEGMLDGQLKIARQMLSKHFADEMIKELTGLSQEDLDGLKGEHK
;
A
#
# COMPACT_ATOMS: atom_id res chain seq x y z
N MET A 1 0.21 -55.11 -1.13
CA MET A 1 0.35 -54.14 0.00
C MET A 1 1.33 -53.01 -0.29
N ILE A 2 2.39 -53.22 -1.10
CA ILE A 2 3.36 -52.16 -1.46
C ILE A 2 2.73 -51.04 -2.30
N ASP A 3 1.80 -51.36 -3.22
CA ASP A 3 1.15 -50.37 -4.09
C ASP A 3 0.30 -49.33 -3.35
N GLN A 4 -0.37 -49.70 -2.25
CA GLN A 4 -1.17 -48.78 -1.44
C GLN A 4 -0.30 -47.76 -0.70
N LEU A 5 0.86 -48.19 -0.20
CA LEU A 5 1.82 -47.32 0.46
C LEU A 5 2.48 -46.36 -0.53
N ALA A 6 2.85 -46.87 -1.72
CA ALA A 6 3.42 -46.04 -2.79
C ALA A 6 2.42 -44.99 -3.30
N TYR A 7 1.15 -45.36 -3.47
CA TYR A 7 0.09 -44.44 -3.88
C TYR A 7 -0.20 -43.36 -2.82
N SER A 8 -0.28 -43.75 -1.54
CA SER A 8 -0.47 -42.80 -0.43
C SER A 8 0.70 -41.83 -0.29
N ALA A 9 1.95 -42.30 -0.43
CA ALA A 9 3.13 -41.45 -0.36
C ALA A 9 3.20 -40.45 -1.53
N ALA A 10 2.85 -40.89 -2.75
CA ALA A 10 2.80 -40.01 -3.92
C ALA A 10 1.74 -38.90 -3.78
N ASN A 11 0.54 -39.24 -3.28
CA ASN A 11 -0.51 -38.25 -3.04
C ASN A 11 -0.11 -37.23 -1.97
N HIS A 12 0.45 -37.69 -0.84
CA HIS A 12 0.91 -36.80 0.22
C HIS A 12 2.02 -35.85 -0.26
N PHE A 13 2.92 -36.32 -1.13
CA PHE A 13 3.94 -35.46 -1.72
C PHE A 13 3.34 -34.40 -2.66
N GLY A 14 2.37 -34.79 -3.50
CA GLY A 14 1.64 -33.84 -4.35
C GLY A 14 0.86 -32.79 -3.55
N GLU A 15 0.25 -33.17 -2.43
CA GLU A 15 -0.43 -32.23 -1.52
C GLU A 15 0.55 -31.23 -0.90
N LEU A 16 1.74 -31.67 -0.50
CA LEU A 16 2.78 -30.78 0.00
C LEU A 16 3.27 -29.80 -1.07
N GLU A 17 3.55 -30.27 -2.29
CA GLU A 17 4.00 -29.40 -3.38
C GLU A 17 2.93 -28.36 -3.75
N THR A 18 1.66 -28.78 -3.84
CA THR A 18 0.56 -27.87 -4.12
C THR A 18 0.39 -26.83 -3.01
N SER A 19 0.46 -27.24 -1.74
CA SER A 19 0.38 -26.30 -0.61
C SER A 19 1.51 -25.26 -0.62
N PHE A 20 2.74 -25.67 -0.96
CA PHE A 20 3.89 -24.77 -1.07
C PHE A 20 3.72 -23.76 -2.20
N ILE A 21 3.29 -24.22 -3.38
CA ILE A 21 3.04 -23.36 -4.55
C ILE A 21 1.92 -22.35 -4.23
N LEU A 22 0.83 -22.81 -3.62
CA LEU A 22 -0.29 -21.97 -3.23
C LEU A 22 0.13 -20.93 -2.18
N GLY A 23 0.89 -21.33 -1.17
CA GLY A 23 1.42 -20.42 -0.16
C GLY A 23 2.30 -19.33 -0.77
N ARG A 24 3.18 -19.69 -1.71
CA ARG A 24 4.04 -18.71 -2.40
C ARG A 24 3.22 -17.76 -3.28
N LYS A 25 2.23 -18.26 -4.02
CA LYS A 25 1.34 -17.42 -4.84
C LYS A 25 0.56 -16.46 -3.99
N ARG A 26 -0.06 -16.95 -2.90
CA ARG A 26 -0.81 -16.12 -1.97
C ARG A 26 0.06 -15.03 -1.35
N GLY A 27 1.27 -15.37 -0.91
CA GLY A 27 2.21 -14.38 -0.36
C GLY A 27 2.61 -13.30 -1.38
N GLN A 28 2.78 -13.68 -2.65
CA GLN A 28 3.05 -12.71 -3.73
C GLN A 28 1.86 -11.80 -4.00
N GLU A 29 0.65 -12.36 -4.07
CA GLU A 29 -0.59 -11.61 -4.29
C GLU A 29 -0.87 -10.63 -3.15
N GLU A 30 -0.75 -11.10 -1.89
CA GLU A 30 -0.91 -10.27 -0.69
C GLU A 30 0.13 -9.15 -0.64
N GLY A 31 1.40 -9.47 -0.90
CA GLY A 31 2.47 -8.47 -0.93
C GLY A 31 2.27 -7.41 -2.03
N MET A 32 1.82 -7.81 -3.22
CA MET A 32 1.52 -6.89 -4.31
C MET A 32 0.32 -5.99 -3.98
N ALA A 33 -0.74 -6.56 -3.39
CA ALA A 33 -1.92 -5.81 -2.98
C ALA A 33 -1.60 -4.77 -1.90
N GLN A 34 -0.85 -5.16 -0.86
CA GLN A 34 -0.41 -4.26 0.21
C GLN A 34 0.52 -3.16 -0.34
N GLY A 35 1.46 -3.52 -1.20
CA GLY A 35 2.37 -2.56 -1.84
C GLY A 35 1.63 -1.52 -2.68
N LEU A 36 0.66 -1.95 -3.49
CA LEU A 36 -0.16 -1.06 -4.30
C LEU A 36 -1.01 -0.13 -3.44
N GLN A 37 -1.64 -0.65 -2.38
CA GLN A 37 -2.45 0.14 -1.47
C GLN A 37 -1.61 1.22 -0.76
N LYS A 38 -0.46 0.82 -0.22
CA LYS A 38 0.47 1.73 0.46
C LYS A 38 0.99 2.80 -0.50
N GLY A 39 1.48 2.39 -1.68
CA GLY A 39 2.00 3.32 -2.68
C GLY A 39 0.94 4.31 -3.19
N ARG A 40 -0.31 3.87 -3.35
CA ARG A 40 -1.41 4.77 -3.74
C ARG A 40 -1.75 5.78 -2.65
N ALA A 41 -1.77 5.36 -1.39
CA ALA A 41 -2.02 6.25 -0.26
C ALA A 41 -0.91 7.30 -0.10
N GLU A 42 0.36 6.85 -0.13
CA GLU A 42 1.53 7.74 -0.06
C GLU A 42 1.57 8.72 -1.24
N GLY A 43 1.32 8.25 -2.47
CA GLY A 43 1.30 9.10 -3.65
C GLY A 43 0.16 10.12 -3.67
N MET A 44 -1.01 9.77 -3.13
CA MET A 44 -2.13 10.69 -2.97
C MET A 44 -1.78 11.80 -1.98
N LEU A 45 -1.23 11.45 -0.81
CA LEU A 45 -0.82 12.41 0.21
C LEU A 45 0.28 13.35 -0.31
N ASP A 46 1.33 12.81 -0.93
CA ASP A 46 2.41 13.60 -1.53
C ASP A 46 1.88 14.55 -2.62
N GLY A 47 0.92 14.09 -3.43
CA GLY A 47 0.24 14.94 -4.41
C GLY A 47 -0.53 16.10 -3.77
N GLN A 48 -1.29 15.83 -2.71
CA GLN A 48 -2.03 16.85 -1.95
C GLN A 48 -1.09 17.88 -1.33
N LEU A 49 0.00 17.43 -0.69
CA LEU A 49 1.02 18.29 -0.08
C LEU A 49 1.71 19.18 -1.13
N LYS A 50 2.05 18.63 -2.30
CA LYS A 50 2.63 19.40 -3.42
C LYS A 50 1.72 20.49 -3.92
N ILE A 51 0.42 20.21 -4.04
CA ILE A 51 -0.58 21.20 -4.46
C ILE A 51 -0.74 22.27 -3.38
N ALA A 52 -0.88 21.88 -2.11
CA ALA A 52 -1.01 22.80 -0.98
C ALA A 52 0.18 23.76 -0.89
N ARG A 53 1.42 23.28 -1.09
CA ARG A 53 2.62 24.13 -1.12
C ARG A 53 2.55 25.19 -2.23
N GLN A 54 2.09 24.81 -3.43
CA GLN A 54 1.90 25.74 -4.53
C GLN A 54 0.79 26.76 -4.24
N MET A 55 -0.29 26.35 -3.60
CA MET A 55 -1.37 27.25 -3.18
C MET A 55 -0.88 28.26 -2.14
N LEU A 56 -0.12 27.81 -1.13
CA LEU A 56 0.51 28.69 -0.14
C LEU A 56 1.43 29.72 -0.80
N SER A 57 2.25 29.31 -1.77
CA SER A 57 3.13 30.24 -2.53
C SER A 57 2.37 31.28 -3.35
N LYS A 58 1.10 31.01 -3.66
CA LYS A 58 0.19 31.90 -4.40
C LYS A 58 -0.74 32.69 -3.47
N HIS A 59 -0.50 32.65 -2.16
CA HIS A 59 -1.27 33.36 -1.13
C HIS A 59 -2.76 32.96 -1.07
N PHE A 60 -3.08 31.71 -1.39
CA PHE A 60 -4.42 31.18 -1.11
C PHE A 60 -4.65 31.10 0.41
N ALA A 61 -5.90 31.30 0.84
CA ALA A 61 -6.28 31.21 2.24
C ALA A 61 -6.27 29.76 2.74
N ASP A 62 -5.85 29.56 3.99
CA ASP A 62 -5.70 28.23 4.59
C ASP A 62 -7.00 27.42 4.55
N GLU A 63 -8.14 28.05 4.85
CA GLU A 63 -9.45 27.40 4.82
C GLU A 63 -9.76 26.80 3.46
N MET A 64 -9.48 27.54 2.38
CA MET A 64 -9.67 27.09 1.00
C MET A 64 -8.70 25.96 0.64
N ILE A 65 -7.45 26.02 1.12
CA ILE A 65 -6.48 24.95 0.87
C ILE A 65 -6.93 23.64 1.54
N LYS A 66 -7.42 23.70 2.78
CA LYS A 66 -7.97 22.53 3.50
C LYS A 66 -9.15 21.93 2.75
N GLU A 67 -10.08 22.77 2.31
CA GLU A 67 -11.27 22.33 1.59
C GLU A 67 -10.93 21.63 0.27
N LEU A 68 -10.00 22.20 -0.50
CA LEU A 68 -9.66 21.68 -1.83
C LEU A 68 -8.70 20.48 -1.81
N THR A 69 -7.81 20.42 -0.82
CA THR A 69 -6.79 19.36 -0.73
C THR A 69 -7.20 18.22 0.20
N GLY A 70 -8.13 18.47 1.13
CA GLY A 70 -8.52 17.51 2.17
C GLY A 70 -7.48 17.33 3.28
N LEU A 71 -6.45 18.18 3.32
CA LEU A 71 -5.40 18.14 4.34
C LEU A 71 -5.92 18.61 5.71
N SER A 72 -5.33 18.07 6.77
CA SER A 72 -5.61 18.53 8.13
C SER A 72 -4.93 19.88 8.41
N GLN A 73 -5.31 20.51 9.53
CA GLN A 73 -4.60 21.72 9.97
C GLN A 73 -3.13 21.43 10.29
N GLU A 74 -2.85 20.27 10.89
CA GLU A 74 -1.50 19.85 11.26
C GLU A 74 -0.59 19.69 10.03
N ASP A 75 -1.11 19.09 8.95
CA ASP A 75 -0.38 18.93 7.69
C ASP A 75 -0.01 20.29 7.07
N LEU A 76 -0.95 21.25 7.10
CA LEU A 76 -0.70 22.60 6.58
C LEU A 76 0.26 23.41 7.45
N ASP A 77 0.15 23.29 8.76
CA ASP A 77 1.06 23.96 9.69
C ASP A 77 2.48 23.41 9.54
N GLY A 78 2.62 22.09 9.31
CA GLY A 78 3.88 21.46 8.96
C GLY A 78 4.51 22.04 7.69
N LEU A 79 3.72 22.22 6.63
CA LEU A 79 4.19 22.81 5.36
C LEU A 79 4.66 24.27 5.52
N LYS A 80 4.06 25.04 6.42
CA LYS A 80 4.48 26.41 6.72
C LYS A 80 5.74 26.46 7.57
N GLY A 81 5.92 25.49 8.47
CA GLY A 81 7.08 25.38 9.35
C GLY A 81 8.39 25.10 8.60
N GLU A 82 8.34 24.48 7.41
CA GLU A 82 9.51 24.22 6.56
C GLU A 82 10.17 25.47 5.96
N HIS A 83 9.50 26.63 6.02
CA HIS A 83 9.97 27.90 5.44
C HIS A 83 10.52 28.90 6.47
N LYS A 84 10.74 28.48 7.72
CA LYS A 84 11.35 29.31 8.77
C LYS A 84 12.84 29.02 8.93
#